data_AF-A0A7N4NHY9-F1
#
_entry.id   AF-A0A7N4NHY9-F1
#
_cell.length_a   1.000
_cell.length_b   1.000
_cell.length_c   1.000
_cell.angle_alpha   90.00
_cell.angle_beta   90.00
_cell.angle_gamma   90.00
#
_symmetry.space_group_name_H-M   'P 1'
#
loop_
_entity.id
_entity.type
_entity.pdbx_description
1 polymer ?
#
loop_
_entity_poly.entity_id
_entity_poly.type
_entity_poly.pdbx_seq_one_letter_code
_entity_poly.pdbx_strand_id
1 'polypeptide(L)' 'MRKDGTDSGYEVVCYYYAGEVGNKYYGQGHPVKPHHIRMTHNLLCNYTFYQKKKIYCVRNLSRDSIYPC' A
#
# COMPACT_ATOMS: atom_id res chain seq x y z
N MET A 1 8.87 -25.13 10.22
CA MET A 1 8.96 -24.08 11.26
C MET A 1 8.80 -22.70 10.63
N ARG A 2 7.59 -22.14 10.65
CA ARG A 2 7.33 -20.69 10.63
C ARG A 2 6.24 -20.46 11.66
N LYS A 3 6.61 -19.84 12.78
CA LYS A 3 5.72 -19.51 13.88
C LYS A 3 5.37 -18.04 13.71
N ASP A 4 4.15 -17.76 13.26
CA ASP A 4 3.67 -16.39 13.19
C ASP A 4 2.44 -16.36 14.10
N GLY A 5 2.70 -16.48 15.41
CA GLY A 5 1.71 -16.31 16.44
C GLY A 5 1.42 -14.82 16.62
N THR A 6 0.16 -14.46 16.66
CA THR A 6 -0.28 -13.13 17.07
C THR A 6 -1.07 -13.28 18.36
N ASP A 7 -0.32 -13.11 19.46
CA ASP A 7 -0.85 -12.98 20.81
C ASP A 7 -1.66 -11.68 20.92
N SER A 8 -2.67 -11.68 21.78
CA SER A 8 -3.71 -10.67 21.97
C SER A 8 -3.24 -9.27 22.43
N GLY A 9 -2.39 -8.60 21.65
CA GLY A 9 -1.94 -7.22 21.82
C GLY A 9 -1.94 -6.51 20.47
N TYR A 10 -2.33 -5.23 20.44
CA TYR A 10 -2.50 -4.46 19.20
C TYR A 10 -1.26 -4.53 18.28
N GLU A 11 -1.36 -5.21 17.13
CA GLU A 11 -0.30 -5.20 16.12
C GLU A 11 -0.26 -3.85 15.39
N VAL A 12 0.90 -3.20 15.40
CA VAL A 12 1.11 -1.96 14.66
C VAL A 12 1.33 -2.28 13.19
N VAL A 13 0.29 -2.12 12.39
CA VAL A 13 0.35 -2.38 10.95
C VAL A 13 0.91 -1.16 10.22
N CYS A 14 2.00 -1.36 9.49
CA CYS A 14 2.58 -0.39 8.56
C CYS A 14 1.84 -0.41 7.21
N TYR A 15 1.44 0.76 6.70
CA TYR A 15 0.77 0.88 5.39
C TYR A 15 1.56 1.80 4.45
N TYR A 16 1.94 1.27 3.29
CA TYR A 16 2.66 1.98 2.25
C TYR A 16 1.73 2.35 1.09
N TYR A 17 1.71 3.63 0.73
CA TYR A 17 0.91 4.11 -0.40
C TYR A 17 1.64 5.23 -1.15
N ALA A 18 1.48 5.26 -2.46
CA ALA A 18 1.97 6.32 -3.34
C ALA A 18 0.79 6.87 -4.15
N GLY A 19 0.51 8.17 -4.01
CA GLY A 19 -0.65 8.82 -4.64
C GLY A 19 -0.70 8.68 -6.16
N GLU A 20 0.47 8.64 -6.80
CA GLU A 20 0.64 8.51 -8.25
C GLU A 20 0.18 7.15 -8.81
N VAL A 21 0.10 6.10 -7.99
CA VAL A 21 -0.30 4.76 -8.44
C VAL A 21 -1.74 4.73 -8.92
N GLY A 22 -2.64 5.50 -8.31
CA GLY A 22 -4.06 5.51 -8.64
C GLY A 22 -4.42 6.12 -9.99
N ASN A 23 -3.51 6.88 -10.61
CA ASN A 23 -3.75 7.59 -11.86
C ASN A 23 -3.06 6.93 -13.08
N LYS A 24 -2.41 5.78 -12.88
CA LYS A 24 -1.79 5.05 -13.98
C LYS A 24 -2.86 4.41 -14.86
N TYR A 25 -2.83 4.72 -16.14
CA TYR A 25 -3.71 4.13 -17.15
C TYR A 25 -2.91 3.13 -17.99
N TYR A 26 -3.23 1.85 -17.88
CA TYR A 26 -2.56 0.78 -18.62
C TYR A 26 -3.14 0.55 -20.04
N GLY A 27 -4.19 1.27 -20.43
CA GLY A 27 -4.83 1.14 -21.75
C GLY A 27 -6.25 0.55 -21.69
N GLN A 28 -6.99 0.71 -22.78
CA GLN A 28 -8.37 0.25 -22.91
C GLN A 28 -8.37 -1.27 -23.08
N GLY A 29 -9.19 -1.99 -22.29
CA GLY A 29 -9.22 -3.46 -22.28
C GLY A 29 -8.27 -4.12 -21.28
N HIS A 30 -7.43 -3.35 -20.56
CA HIS A 30 -6.61 -3.92 -19.49
C HIS A 30 -7.47 -4.27 -18.26
N PRO A 31 -7.41 -5.50 -17.72
CA PRO A 31 -8.28 -5.95 -16.63
C PRO A 31 -7.96 -5.22 -15.31
N VAL A 32 -6.69 -4.88 -15.08
CA VAL A 32 -6.26 -4.17 -13.86
C VAL A 32 -6.41 -2.67 -14.05
N LYS A 33 -7.23 -2.06 -13.20
CA LYS A 33 -7.39 -0.61 -13.06
C LYS A 33 -6.75 -0.16 -11.75
N PRO A 34 -5.65 0.60 -11.78
CA PRO A 34 -4.96 1.09 -10.57
C PRO A 34 -5.83 1.96 -9.68
N HIS A 35 -6.94 2.45 -10.24
CA HIS A 35 -7.99 3.15 -9.52
C HIS A 35 -8.50 2.40 -8.28
N HIS A 36 -8.53 1.05 -8.29
CA HIS A 36 -8.97 0.28 -7.12
C HIS A 36 -8.09 0.54 -5.89
N ILE A 37 -6.78 0.74 -6.08
CA ILE A 37 -5.84 1.06 -4.98
C ILE A 37 -6.18 2.42 -4.37
N ARG A 38 -6.57 3.39 -5.20
CA ARG A 38 -7.04 4.72 -4.75
C ARG A 38 -8.39 4.64 -4.02
N MET A 39 -9.32 3.81 -4.51
CA MET A 39 -10.61 3.59 -3.85
C MET A 39 -10.43 2.99 -2.45
N THR A 40 -9.60 1.95 -2.33
CA THR A 40 -9.29 1.32 -1.04
C THR A 40 -8.58 2.28 -0.09
N HIS A 41 -7.66 3.09 -0.59
CA HIS A 41 -7.00 4.12 0.23
C HIS A 41 -8.00 5.15 0.77
N ASN A 42 -8.95 5.61 -0.05
CA ASN A 42 -9.96 6.56 0.39
C ASN A 42 -10.89 5.96 1.46
N LEU A 43 -11.30 4.70 1.31
CA LEU A 43 -12.06 4.00 2.34
C LEU A 43 -11.28 3.95 3.65
N LEU A 44 -10.01 3.51 3.60
CA LEU A 44 -9.17 3.41 4.78
C LEU A 44 -8.97 4.75 5.50
N CYS A 45 -8.85 5.86 4.75
CA CYS A 45 -8.76 7.21 5.29
C CYS A 45 -10.05 7.69 5.99
N ASN A 46 -11.21 7.30 5.47
CA ASN A 46 -12.51 7.66 6.07
C ASN A 46 -12.86 6.79 7.28
N TYR A 47 -12.29 5.60 7.41
CA TYR A 47 -12.45 4.77 8.61
C TYR A 47 -11.51 5.23 9.74
N THR A 48 -11.96 5.02 10.99
CA THR A 48 -11.16 5.26 12.22
C THR A 48 -9.88 4.41 12.29
N PHE A 49 -9.73 3.45 11.37
CA PHE A 49 -8.54 2.62 11.20
C PHE A 49 -7.28 3.42 10.79
N TYR A 50 -7.44 4.63 10.25
CA TYR A 50 -6.32 5.51 9.92
C TYR A 50 -5.47 5.86 11.16
N GLN A 51 -6.10 6.06 12.32
CA GLN A 51 -5.42 6.50 13.55
C GLN A 51 -4.48 5.44 14.16
N LYS A 52 -4.69 4.15 13.84
CA LYS A 52 -3.92 3.03 14.41
C LYS A 52 -2.78 2.57 13.50
N LYS A 53 -2.66 3.09 12.28
CA LYS A 53 -1.61 2.70 11.33
C LYS A 53 -0.56 3.78 11.19
N LYS A 54 0.70 3.38 11.08
CA LYS A 54 1.78 4.27 10.63
C LYS A 54 1.77 4.27 9.10
N ILE A 55 1.47 5.41 8.50
CA ILE A 55 1.40 5.57 7.05
C ILE A 55 2.72 6.13 6.56
N TYR A 56 3.32 5.44 5.60
CA TYR A 56 4.58 5.82 5.02
C TYR A 56 4.39 6.10 3.53
N CYS A 57 4.70 7.32 3.13
CA CYS A 57 4.79 7.67 1.72
C CYS A 57 6.02 6.97 1.12
N VAL A 58 5.78 6.15 0.09
CA VAL A 58 6.86 5.44 -0.60
C VAL A 58 7.69 6.46 -1.38
N ARG A 59 8.98 6.55 -1.06
CA ARG A 59 9.94 7.30 -1.87
C ARG A 59 10.18 6.54 -3.17
N ASN A 60 10.31 7.27 -4.28
CA ASN A 60 10.73 6.67 -5.54
C ASN A 60 12.08 5.97 -5.33
N LEU A 61 12.12 4.66 -5.58
CA LEU A 61 13.35 3.88 -5.56
C LEU A 61 14.14 4.19 -6.85
N SER A 62 15.45 4.45 -6.74
CA SER A 62 16.28 4.53 -7.95
C SER A 62 16.28 3.16 -8.64
N ARG A 63 16.47 3.13 -9.96
CA ARG A 63 16.52 1.86 -10.73
C ARG A 63 17.58 0.90 -10.18
N ASP A 64 18.66 1.44 -9.64
CA ASP A 64 19.78 0.69 -9.06
C ASP A 64 19.41 -0.03 -7.75
N SER A 65 18.38 0.44 -7.03
CA SER A 65 17.88 -0.25 -5.83
C SER A 65 16.93 -1.41 -6.15
N ILE A 66 16.38 -1.45 -7.38
CA ILE A 66 15.43 -2.49 -7.82
C ILE A 66 16.18 -3.66 -8.46
N TYR A 67 17.31 -3.38 -9.11
CA TYR A 67 18.19 -4.38 -9.69
C TYR A 67 19.54 -4.36 -8.97
N PRO A 68 19.73 -5.17 -7.92
CA PRO A 68 21.07 -5.40 -7.41
C PRO A 68 21.87 -6.12 -8.50
N CYS A 69 22.89 -5.44 -9.03
CA CYS A 69 23.97 -6.08 -9.78
C CYS A 69 24.82 -6.89 -8.79
#